data_AF-A0A399XTR8-F1
#
_entry.id   AF-A0A399XTR8-F1
#
_cell.length_a   1.000
_cell.length_b   1.000
_cell.length_c   1.000
_cell.angle_alpha   90.00
_cell.angle_beta   90.00
_cell.angle_gamma   90.00
#
_symmetry.space_group_name_H-M   'P 1'
#
loop_
_entity.id
_entity.type
_entity.pdbx_description
1 polymer ?
#
loop_
_entity_poly.entity_id
_entity_poly.type
_entity_poly.pdbx_seq_one_letter_code
_entity_poly.pdbx_strand_id
1 'polypeptide(L)'
;MNDIHELLSQPIDMDAVSAYLDGLTHLNRLGACREMTPKEQAALFDAAEGYQKITIDDFVSPDLDPLFPVIHWGKNSLPVFTTFQKRFTRPDDDAAKERGELWGFNRQRMEPFTGPGYFVAYGLDTGEVLVDYTKVPPRGAGGWPEVLPNTAKLSRFIYNGTQDTLRGVSNHVTIGRAARDGEWMPNWFVLCRQDP
;
A
#
# COMPACT_ATOMS: atom_id res chain seq x y z
N MET A 1 13.50 10.58 -22.89
CA MET A 1 13.21 10.00 -21.57
C MET A 1 11.81 9.47 -21.69
N ASN A 2 11.64 8.16 -21.56
CA ASN A 2 10.31 7.56 -21.60
C ASN A 2 9.52 8.11 -20.40
N ASP A 3 8.28 8.49 -20.63
CA ASP A 3 7.37 8.80 -19.53
C ASP A 3 6.73 7.51 -19.01
N ILE A 4 6.05 7.60 -17.87
CA ILE A 4 5.42 6.42 -17.25
C ILE A 4 4.29 5.81 -18.11
N HIS A 5 3.62 6.61 -18.93
CA HIS A 5 2.54 6.14 -19.80
C HIS A 5 3.07 5.30 -20.96
N GLU A 6 4.19 5.69 -21.55
CA GLU A 6 4.88 4.92 -22.59
C GLU A 6 5.32 3.55 -22.04
N LEU A 7 5.89 3.53 -20.82
CA LEU A 7 6.34 2.29 -20.17
C LEU A 7 5.19 1.36 -19.75
N LEU A 8 4.02 1.91 -19.46
CA LEU A 8 2.81 1.15 -19.11
C LEU A 8 1.92 0.84 -20.33
N SER A 9 2.37 1.20 -21.54
CA SER A 9 1.75 0.74 -22.78
C SER A 9 2.06 -0.75 -23.01
N GLN A 10 1.14 -1.46 -23.67
CA GLN A 10 1.26 -2.91 -23.83
C GLN A 10 2.13 -3.27 -25.03
N PRO A 11 3.03 -4.29 -24.93
CA PRO A 11 3.32 -5.09 -23.73
C PRO A 11 4.15 -4.33 -22.69
N ILE A 12 3.82 -4.51 -21.39
CA ILE A 12 4.56 -3.89 -20.29
C ILE A 12 5.87 -4.64 -20.05
N ASP A 13 6.99 -3.93 -20.12
CA ASP A 13 8.31 -4.42 -19.69
C ASP A 13 8.55 -4.03 -18.24
N MET A 14 8.41 -4.99 -17.32
CA MET A 14 8.56 -4.75 -15.89
C MET A 14 9.99 -4.34 -15.48
N ASP A 15 11.02 -4.82 -16.19
CA ASP A 15 12.41 -4.41 -15.93
C ASP A 15 12.59 -2.93 -16.27
N ALA A 16 12.05 -2.49 -17.42
CA ALA A 16 12.10 -1.08 -17.82
C ALA A 16 11.29 -0.16 -16.89
N VAL A 17 10.09 -0.60 -16.45
CA VAL A 17 9.28 0.14 -15.47
C VAL A 17 10.01 0.27 -14.13
N SER A 18 10.56 -0.83 -13.62
CA SER A 18 11.27 -0.86 -12.34
C SER A 18 12.52 0.03 -12.38
N ALA A 19 13.36 -0.14 -13.40
CA ALA A 19 14.58 0.65 -13.58
C ALA A 19 14.28 2.15 -13.73
N TYR A 20 13.20 2.51 -14.45
CA TYR A 20 12.74 3.89 -14.54
C TYR A 20 12.36 4.45 -13.17
N LEU A 21 11.50 3.77 -12.41
CA LEU A 21 11.00 4.26 -11.12
C LEU A 21 12.12 4.36 -10.07
N ASP A 22 13.06 3.42 -10.06
CA ASP A 22 14.20 3.42 -9.14
C ASP A 22 15.24 4.49 -9.49
N GLY A 23 15.36 4.84 -10.78
CA GLY A 23 16.22 5.94 -11.24
C GLY A 23 15.70 7.35 -10.90
N LEU A 24 14.45 7.48 -10.46
CA LEU A 24 13.86 8.77 -10.11
C LEU A 24 14.15 9.17 -8.66
N THR A 25 14.22 10.48 -8.43
CA THR A 25 14.13 11.05 -7.07
C THR A 25 12.74 10.77 -6.49
N HIS A 26 12.61 10.80 -5.15
CA HIS A 26 11.32 10.54 -4.48
C HIS A 26 10.17 11.39 -5.04
N LEU A 27 10.38 12.70 -5.25
CA LEU A 27 9.34 13.59 -5.77
C LEU A 27 8.93 13.26 -7.20
N ASN A 28 9.90 12.93 -8.07
CA ASN A 28 9.60 12.56 -9.45
C ASN A 28 8.91 11.19 -9.54
N ARG A 29 9.34 10.23 -8.71
CA ARG A 29 8.68 8.92 -8.59
C ARG A 29 7.24 9.05 -8.13
N LEU A 30 7.00 9.88 -7.11
CA LEU A 30 5.65 10.20 -6.64
C LEU A 30 4.82 10.91 -7.72
N GLY A 31 5.43 11.77 -8.53
CA GLY A 31 4.83 12.37 -9.72
C GLY A 31 4.34 11.30 -10.70
N ALA A 32 5.24 10.41 -11.12
CA ALA A 32 4.94 9.30 -12.02
C ALA A 32 3.80 8.41 -11.48
N CYS A 33 3.85 8.02 -10.20
CA CYS A 33 2.77 7.25 -9.57
C CYS A 33 1.40 7.97 -9.60
N ARG A 34 1.38 9.30 -9.51
CA ARG A 34 0.14 10.09 -9.49
C ARG A 34 -0.49 10.28 -10.86
N GLU A 35 0.32 10.20 -11.92
CA GLU A 35 -0.09 10.32 -13.31
C GLU A 35 -0.74 9.04 -13.84
N MET A 36 -0.41 7.88 -13.26
CA MET A 36 -0.98 6.59 -13.65
C MET A 36 -2.52 6.57 -13.63
N THR A 37 -3.09 6.26 -14.78
CA THR A 37 -4.53 6.12 -14.99
C THR A 37 -5.07 4.82 -14.37
N PRO A 38 -6.40 4.70 -14.14
CA PRO A 38 -7.01 3.45 -13.69
C PRO A 38 -6.67 2.23 -14.55
N LYS A 39 -6.64 2.41 -15.88
CA LYS A 39 -6.33 1.33 -16.83
C LYS A 39 -4.89 0.87 -16.71
N GLU A 40 -3.96 1.80 -16.54
CA GLU A 40 -2.54 1.51 -16.35
C GLU A 40 -2.28 0.84 -14.99
N GLN A 41 -2.94 1.28 -13.91
CA GLN A 41 -2.84 0.62 -12.61
C GLN A 41 -3.34 -0.83 -12.66
N ALA A 42 -4.44 -1.09 -13.37
CA ALA A 42 -4.94 -2.45 -13.58
C ALA A 42 -3.94 -3.30 -14.37
N ALA A 43 -3.44 -2.79 -15.50
CA ALA A 43 -2.45 -3.48 -16.32
C ALA A 43 -1.13 -3.74 -15.58
N LEU A 44 -0.68 -2.78 -14.77
CA LEU A 44 0.51 -2.92 -13.94
C LEU A 44 0.34 -3.99 -12.86
N PHE A 45 -0.85 -4.09 -12.25
CA PHE A 45 -1.12 -5.13 -11.25
C PHE A 45 -1.01 -6.53 -11.85
N ASP A 46 -1.56 -6.71 -13.06
CA ASP A 46 -1.48 -7.99 -13.78
C ASP A 46 -0.04 -8.28 -14.21
N ALA A 47 0.69 -7.28 -14.74
CA ALA A 47 2.08 -7.44 -15.16
C ALA A 47 3.06 -7.70 -13.99
N ALA A 48 2.76 -7.19 -12.79
CA ALA A 48 3.60 -7.36 -11.61
C ALA A 48 3.45 -8.75 -10.94
N GLU A 49 2.56 -9.62 -11.44
CA GLU A 49 2.40 -10.97 -10.91
C GLU A 49 3.69 -11.78 -10.99
N GLY A 50 4.24 -12.17 -9.84
CA GLY A 50 5.46 -12.99 -9.77
C GLY A 50 6.75 -12.29 -10.21
N TYR A 51 6.71 -10.99 -10.58
CA TYR A 51 7.87 -10.24 -11.06
C TYR A 51 8.90 -9.99 -9.94
N GLN A 52 8.51 -9.21 -8.92
CA GLN A 52 9.36 -8.88 -7.79
C GLN A 52 8.70 -9.34 -6.50
N LYS A 53 9.34 -10.32 -5.82
CA LYS A 53 8.92 -10.76 -4.49
C LYS A 53 9.20 -9.65 -3.48
N ILE A 54 8.22 -9.36 -2.64
CA ILE A 54 8.31 -8.37 -1.57
C ILE A 54 7.96 -9.00 -0.22
N THR A 55 8.46 -8.38 0.82
CA THR A 55 8.25 -8.73 2.23
C THR A 55 7.83 -7.49 3.00
N ILE A 56 7.47 -7.65 4.27
CA ILE A 56 7.16 -6.51 5.15
C ILE A 56 8.37 -5.58 5.35
N ASP A 57 9.60 -6.09 5.17
CA ASP A 57 10.84 -5.31 5.33
C ASP A 57 10.97 -4.23 4.23
N ASP A 58 10.37 -4.49 3.06
CA ASP A 58 10.29 -3.52 1.97
C ASP A 58 9.31 -2.37 2.26
N PHE A 59 8.43 -2.52 3.25
CA PHE A 59 7.51 -1.47 3.67
C PHE A 59 8.07 -0.65 4.83
N VAL A 60 8.71 -1.33 5.77
CA VAL A 60 9.33 -0.73 6.97
C VAL A 60 10.62 -1.49 7.25
N SER A 61 11.77 -0.83 7.09
CA SER A 61 13.08 -1.45 7.37
C SER A 61 13.11 -2.05 8.79
N PRO A 62 13.71 -3.24 8.99
CA PRO A 62 13.90 -3.82 10.31
C PRO A 62 14.83 -2.98 11.21
N ASP A 63 15.61 -2.06 10.63
CA ASP A 63 16.54 -1.18 11.37
C ASP A 63 15.83 0.00 12.05
N LEU A 64 14.56 0.22 11.78
CA LEU A 64 13.78 1.31 12.38
C LEU A 64 13.23 0.90 13.73
N ASP A 65 13.23 1.85 14.66
CA ASP A 65 12.64 1.65 15.98
C ASP A 65 11.15 1.25 15.87
N PRO A 66 10.64 0.38 16.76
CA PRO A 66 9.22 0.11 16.85
C PRO A 66 8.40 1.39 16.99
N LEU A 67 7.21 1.40 16.38
CA LEU A 67 6.34 2.58 16.30
C LEU A 67 6.91 3.78 15.52
N PHE A 68 8.04 3.63 14.80
CA PHE A 68 8.49 4.63 13.83
C PHE A 68 7.64 4.57 12.55
N PRO A 69 6.92 5.65 12.18
CA PRO A 69 6.00 5.62 11.05
C PRO A 69 6.72 5.84 9.71
N VAL A 70 6.56 4.91 8.77
CA VAL A 70 6.97 5.05 7.37
C VAL A 70 5.76 5.42 6.52
N ILE A 71 5.89 6.48 5.71
CA ILE A 71 4.80 6.99 4.88
C ILE A 71 4.89 6.37 3.48
N HIS A 72 3.78 5.77 3.05
CA HIS A 72 3.57 5.30 1.70
C HIS A 72 2.51 6.18 1.04
N TRP A 73 2.92 6.94 0.04
CA TRP A 73 2.05 7.85 -0.69
C TRP A 73 1.25 7.11 -1.73
N GLY A 74 -0.07 7.15 -1.60
CA GLY A 74 -1.00 6.39 -2.41
C GLY A 74 -1.66 7.20 -3.52
N LYS A 75 -1.87 6.55 -4.67
CA LYS A 75 -2.78 6.97 -5.74
C LYS A 75 -3.71 5.81 -6.07
N ASN A 76 -5.02 5.98 -5.93
CA ASN A 76 -6.02 4.97 -6.27
C ASN A 76 -6.64 5.21 -7.66
N SER A 77 -7.28 4.16 -8.19
CA SER A 77 -7.99 4.14 -9.46
C SER A 77 -9.42 4.68 -9.38
N LEU A 78 -9.88 5.15 -8.22
CA LEU A 78 -11.24 5.66 -8.02
C LEU A 78 -11.40 7.06 -8.64
N PRO A 79 -12.62 7.50 -8.98
CA PRO A 79 -12.84 8.79 -9.62
C PRO A 79 -12.67 10.00 -8.69
N VAL A 80 -12.77 9.80 -7.37
CA VAL A 80 -12.71 10.86 -6.35
C VAL A 80 -11.81 10.46 -5.19
N PHE A 81 -11.24 11.45 -4.50
CA PHE A 81 -10.31 11.24 -3.39
C PHE A 81 -9.17 10.29 -3.77
N THR A 82 -8.54 10.61 -4.90
CA THR A 82 -7.63 9.68 -5.57
C THR A 82 -6.27 9.55 -4.90
N THR A 83 -5.95 10.42 -3.95
CA THR A 83 -4.67 10.39 -3.22
C THR A 83 -4.91 10.15 -1.73
N PHE A 84 -4.03 9.37 -1.13
CA PHE A 84 -4.07 8.98 0.27
C PHE A 84 -2.66 8.66 0.76
N GLN A 85 -2.53 8.32 2.04
CA GLN A 85 -1.31 7.72 2.58
C GLN A 85 -1.70 6.44 3.30
N LYS A 86 -0.90 5.39 3.14
CA LYS A 86 -0.81 4.33 4.14
C LYS A 86 0.40 4.63 5.00
N ARG A 87 0.24 4.56 6.31
CA ARG A 87 1.35 4.75 7.25
C ARG A 87 1.56 3.43 7.94
N PHE A 88 2.76 2.89 7.81
CA PHE A 88 3.15 1.61 8.36
C PHE A 88 4.12 1.81 9.51
N THR A 89 4.14 0.88 10.45
CA THR A 89 5.17 0.80 11.47
C THR A 89 5.44 -0.65 11.85
N ARG A 90 6.65 -0.92 12.33
CA ARG A 90 6.93 -2.13 13.10
C ARG A 90 6.14 -2.10 14.41
N PRO A 91 5.58 -3.24 14.84
CA PRO A 91 4.95 -3.36 16.14
C PRO A 91 6.00 -3.32 17.25
N ASP A 92 5.63 -2.78 18.41
CA ASP A 92 6.39 -2.89 19.65
C ASP A 92 6.09 -4.19 20.42
N ASP A 93 5.02 -4.90 20.04
CA ASP A 93 4.56 -6.17 20.60
C ASP A 93 5.34 -7.38 20.03
N ASP A 94 5.90 -8.22 20.91
CA ASP A 94 6.76 -9.34 20.49
C ASP A 94 5.99 -10.43 19.74
N ALA A 95 4.75 -10.73 20.13
CA ALA A 95 3.95 -11.74 19.44
C ALA A 95 3.61 -11.30 18.00
N ALA A 96 3.34 -10.00 17.79
CA ALA A 96 3.17 -9.43 16.45
C ALA A 96 4.47 -9.46 15.62
N LYS A 97 5.62 -9.18 16.24
CA LYS A 97 6.93 -9.31 15.58
C LYS A 97 7.21 -10.75 15.13
N GLU A 98 6.97 -11.73 16.01
CA GLU A 98 7.14 -13.17 15.71
C GLU A 98 6.26 -13.64 14.56
N ARG A 99 5.05 -13.08 14.43
CA ARG A 99 4.15 -13.35 13.29
C ARG A 99 4.54 -12.63 12.00
N GLY A 100 5.55 -11.77 12.02
CA GLY A 100 5.93 -10.96 10.85
C GLY A 100 4.86 -9.95 10.47
N GLU A 101 4.29 -9.24 11.44
CA GLU A 101 3.26 -8.24 11.22
C GLU A 101 3.83 -6.80 11.16
N LEU A 102 3.19 -5.96 10.36
CA LEU A 102 3.24 -4.51 10.48
C LEU A 102 1.88 -3.98 10.91
N TRP A 103 1.89 -2.84 11.60
CA TRP A 103 0.67 -2.10 11.91
C TRP A 103 0.57 -0.87 11.03
N GLY A 104 -0.65 -0.49 10.66
CA GLY A 104 -0.85 0.71 9.88
C GLY A 104 -2.24 1.30 9.94
N PHE A 105 -2.35 2.49 9.38
CA PHE A 105 -3.64 3.16 9.13
C PHE A 105 -3.58 3.98 7.85
N ASN A 106 -4.74 4.38 7.36
CA ASN A 106 -4.89 5.24 6.20
C ASN A 106 -5.08 6.70 6.62
N ARG A 107 -4.26 7.59 6.09
CA ARG A 107 -4.46 9.03 6.23
C ARG A 107 -4.99 9.62 4.93
N GLN A 108 -6.14 10.26 4.99
CA GLN A 108 -6.77 10.91 3.85
C GLN A 108 -7.63 12.10 4.27
N ARG A 109 -7.98 12.98 3.32
CA ARG A 109 -8.78 14.18 3.61
C ARG A 109 -10.15 13.87 4.24
N MET A 110 -10.74 12.73 3.87
CA MET A 110 -12.05 12.30 4.34
C MET A 110 -12.00 11.42 5.59
N GLU A 111 -10.81 11.19 6.17
CA GLU A 111 -10.60 10.37 7.37
C GLU A 111 -11.53 10.72 8.55
N PRO A 112 -11.86 12.01 8.84
CA PRO A 112 -12.82 12.34 9.90
C PRO A 112 -14.23 11.75 9.68
N PHE A 113 -14.57 11.42 8.43
CA PHE A 113 -15.87 10.86 8.05
C PHE A 113 -15.81 9.36 7.81
N THR A 114 -14.75 8.86 7.17
CA THR A 114 -14.61 7.43 6.82
C THR A 114 -13.97 6.61 7.94
N GLY A 115 -13.33 7.26 8.91
CA GLY A 115 -12.48 6.61 9.91
C GLY A 115 -11.04 6.42 9.42
N PRO A 116 -10.12 6.09 10.34
CA PRO A 116 -8.69 5.95 10.05
C PRO A 116 -8.33 4.70 9.23
N GLY A 117 -9.23 3.70 9.15
CA GLY A 117 -8.97 2.46 8.41
C GLY A 117 -7.68 1.78 8.85
N TYR A 118 -7.63 1.40 10.12
CA TYR A 118 -6.48 0.67 10.69
C TYR A 118 -6.37 -0.73 10.08
N PHE A 119 -5.17 -1.26 9.97
CA PHE A 119 -4.92 -2.59 9.39
C PHE A 119 -3.67 -3.23 9.99
N VAL A 120 -3.57 -4.55 9.80
CA VAL A 120 -2.33 -5.31 9.99
C VAL A 120 -1.85 -5.76 8.61
N ALA A 121 -0.54 -5.68 8.33
CA ALA A 121 0.04 -6.17 7.10
C ALA A 121 1.02 -7.32 7.35
N TYR A 122 1.05 -8.32 6.48
CA TYR A 122 1.91 -9.50 6.60
C TYR A 122 2.22 -10.09 5.21
N GLY A 123 3.34 -10.81 5.10
CA GLY A 123 3.75 -11.48 3.87
C GLY A 123 2.87 -12.70 3.55
N LEU A 124 2.77 -13.02 2.27
CA LEU A 124 2.14 -14.23 1.74
C LEU A 124 3.21 -15.14 1.11
N ASP A 125 2.94 -16.45 1.05
CA ASP A 125 3.84 -17.43 0.43
C ASP A 125 4.08 -17.18 -1.06
N THR A 126 3.20 -16.42 -1.71
CA THR A 126 3.33 -15.98 -3.11
C THR A 126 4.45 -14.94 -3.33
N GLY A 127 5.02 -14.39 -2.26
CA GLY A 127 5.96 -13.25 -2.35
C GLY A 127 5.25 -11.90 -2.48
N GLU A 128 3.99 -11.84 -2.06
CA GLU A 128 3.16 -10.64 -2.00
C GLU A 128 2.96 -10.23 -0.53
N VAL A 129 2.46 -9.01 -0.29
CA VAL A 129 2.07 -8.55 1.05
C VAL A 129 0.56 -8.30 1.09
N LEU A 130 -0.11 -8.80 2.12
CA LEU A 130 -1.52 -8.54 2.37
C LEU A 130 -1.66 -7.40 3.38
N VAL A 131 -2.46 -6.40 3.05
CA VAL A 131 -2.97 -5.39 4.00
C VAL A 131 -4.38 -5.82 4.41
N ASP A 132 -4.52 -6.25 5.65
CA ASP A 132 -5.72 -6.90 6.17
C ASP A 132 -6.50 -5.96 7.10
N TYR A 133 -7.63 -5.45 6.61
CA TYR A 133 -8.51 -4.58 7.38
C TYR A 133 -9.46 -5.32 8.32
N THR A 134 -9.49 -6.66 8.26
CA THR A 134 -10.24 -7.48 9.21
C THR A 134 -9.51 -7.59 10.56
N LYS A 135 -8.20 -7.31 10.55
CA LYS A 135 -7.34 -7.25 11.73
C LYS A 135 -7.10 -5.80 12.13
N VAL A 136 -7.16 -5.52 13.42
CA VAL A 136 -6.97 -4.19 13.99
C VAL A 136 -5.79 -4.26 14.96
N PRO A 137 -4.74 -3.45 14.79
CA PRO A 137 -3.64 -3.41 15.74
C PRO A 137 -4.13 -2.90 17.09
N PRO A 138 -3.51 -3.29 18.21
CA PRO A 138 -3.95 -2.86 19.54
C PRO A 138 -3.68 -1.36 19.80
N ARG A 139 -2.76 -0.75 19.04
CA ARG A 139 -2.37 0.66 19.14
C ARG A 139 -1.72 1.13 17.84
N GLY A 140 -1.63 2.45 17.66
CA GLY A 140 -0.89 3.11 16.58
C GLY A 140 0.38 3.78 17.08
N ALA A 141 1.20 4.27 16.16
CA ALA A 141 2.36 5.10 16.50
C ALA A 141 1.95 6.47 17.09
N GLY A 142 2.91 7.17 17.70
CA GLY A 142 2.69 8.50 18.28
C GLY A 142 2.07 9.48 17.28
N GLY A 143 0.99 10.15 17.69
CA GLY A 143 0.28 11.15 16.88
C GLY A 143 -0.67 10.58 15.83
N TRP A 144 -0.85 9.26 15.76
CA TRP A 144 -1.90 8.65 14.96
C TRP A 144 -3.28 8.82 15.64
N PRO A 145 -4.39 8.77 14.87
CA PRO A 145 -5.75 8.80 15.44
C PRO A 145 -5.99 7.67 16.42
N GLU A 146 -6.97 7.80 17.31
CA GLU A 146 -7.40 6.71 18.18
C GLU A 146 -7.73 5.45 17.36
N VAL A 147 -7.26 4.29 17.82
CA VAL A 147 -7.56 3.02 17.17
C VAL A 147 -9.04 2.71 17.34
N LEU A 148 -9.75 2.67 16.22
CA LEU A 148 -11.15 2.28 16.15
C LEU A 148 -11.28 1.01 15.31
N PRO A 149 -12.03 -0.01 15.76
CA PRO A 149 -12.31 -1.17 14.94
C PRO A 149 -13.00 -0.78 13.63
N ASN A 150 -12.62 -1.40 12.51
CA ASN A 150 -13.22 -1.11 11.21
C ASN A 150 -14.69 -1.54 11.10
N THR A 151 -15.22 -2.26 12.09
CA THR A 151 -16.65 -2.57 12.24
C THR A 151 -17.47 -1.43 12.83
N ALA A 152 -16.82 -0.41 13.38
CA ALA A 152 -17.48 0.74 13.99
C ALA A 152 -17.78 1.83 12.95
N LYS A 153 -18.94 2.48 13.09
CA LYS A 153 -19.34 3.69 12.34
C LYS A 153 -19.30 3.49 10.81
N LEU A 154 -19.03 4.56 10.05
CA LEU A 154 -18.96 4.58 8.59
C LEU A 154 -17.77 3.77 8.03
N SER A 155 -16.75 3.49 8.86
CA SER A 155 -15.60 2.64 8.51
C SER A 155 -16.03 1.25 8.08
N ARG A 156 -17.17 0.75 8.59
CA ARG A 156 -17.74 -0.54 8.21
C ARG A 156 -18.01 -0.66 6.72
N PHE A 157 -18.44 0.40 6.05
CA PHE A 157 -18.77 0.32 4.63
C PHE A 157 -17.53 0.41 3.73
N ILE A 158 -16.44 0.98 4.26
CA ILE A 158 -15.21 1.25 3.50
C ILE A 158 -14.18 0.13 3.68
N TYR A 159 -13.93 -0.31 4.91
CA TYR A 159 -12.79 -1.18 5.22
C TYR A 159 -13.19 -2.58 5.69
N ASN A 160 -14.40 -2.77 6.24
CA ASN A 160 -14.81 -4.08 6.76
C ASN A 160 -14.82 -5.14 5.64
N GLY A 161 -14.29 -6.31 5.96
CA GLY A 161 -14.18 -7.44 5.01
C GLY A 161 -13.20 -7.20 3.87
N THR A 162 -12.45 -6.09 3.86
CA THR A 162 -11.54 -5.74 2.76
C THR A 162 -10.11 -6.20 3.06
N GLN A 163 -9.43 -6.70 2.04
CA GLN A 163 -8.01 -7.05 2.09
C GLN A 163 -7.37 -6.53 0.79
N ASP A 164 -6.22 -5.87 0.89
CA ASP A 164 -5.47 -5.45 -0.29
C ASP A 164 -4.28 -6.38 -0.49
N THR A 165 -4.14 -6.98 -1.67
CA THR A 165 -2.91 -7.71 -2.04
C THR A 165 -1.98 -6.78 -2.77
N LEU A 166 -0.73 -6.69 -2.32
CA LEU A 166 0.30 -5.81 -2.86
C LEU A 166 1.39 -6.63 -3.57
N ARG A 167 1.80 -6.16 -4.75
CA ARG A 167 2.86 -6.73 -5.60
C ARG A 167 4.00 -5.74 -5.76
N GLY A 168 5.23 -6.27 -5.87
CA GLY A 168 6.42 -5.46 -6.10
C GLY A 168 6.48 -4.92 -7.52
N VAL A 169 6.80 -3.62 -7.66
CA VAL A 169 7.04 -2.97 -8.96
C VAL A 169 8.48 -2.48 -9.05
N SER A 170 8.97 -1.82 -7.99
CA SER A 170 10.33 -1.31 -7.88
C SER A 170 10.73 -1.26 -6.40
N ASN A 171 11.97 -0.85 -6.07
CA ASN A 171 12.45 -0.78 -4.68
C ASN A 171 11.56 0.07 -3.74
N HIS A 172 10.86 1.07 -4.29
CA HIS A 172 10.00 1.97 -3.51
C HIS A 172 8.55 1.96 -3.94
N VAL A 173 8.19 1.17 -4.95
CA VAL A 173 6.84 1.19 -5.54
C VAL A 173 6.20 -0.19 -5.47
N THR A 174 4.97 -0.23 -4.96
CA THR A 174 4.12 -1.42 -4.99
C THR A 174 2.78 -1.07 -5.63
N ILE A 175 2.18 -2.04 -6.32
CA ILE A 175 0.82 -1.95 -6.85
C ILE A 175 -0.09 -2.88 -6.03
N GLY A 176 -1.23 -2.36 -5.59
CA GLY A 176 -2.21 -3.08 -4.81
C GLY A 176 -3.56 -3.20 -5.51
N ARG A 177 -4.27 -4.29 -5.22
CA ARG A 177 -5.68 -4.48 -5.59
C ARG A 177 -6.48 -4.89 -4.37
N ALA A 178 -7.65 -4.28 -4.20
CA ALA A 178 -8.56 -4.63 -3.12
C ALA A 178 -9.39 -5.87 -3.47
N ALA A 179 -9.61 -6.71 -2.48
CA ALA A 179 -10.62 -7.76 -2.46
C ALA A 179 -11.55 -7.53 -1.26
N ARG A 180 -12.81 -7.97 -1.37
CA ARG A 180 -13.77 -7.94 -0.27
C ARG A 180 -14.46 -9.29 -0.15
N ASP A 181 -14.47 -9.85 1.06
CA ASP A 181 -15.07 -11.15 1.34
C ASP A 181 -14.58 -12.26 0.38
N GLY A 182 -13.30 -12.18 0.00
CA GLY A 182 -12.63 -13.11 -0.93
C GLY A 182 -12.75 -12.75 -2.42
N GLU A 183 -13.56 -11.77 -2.79
CA GLU A 183 -13.82 -11.40 -4.19
C GLU A 183 -13.03 -10.15 -4.61
N TRP A 184 -12.36 -10.22 -5.76
CA TRP A 184 -11.60 -9.07 -6.28
C TRP A 184 -12.50 -7.89 -6.66
N MET A 185 -12.08 -6.70 -6.25
CA MET A 185 -12.72 -5.45 -6.63
C MET A 185 -11.99 -4.81 -7.83
N PRO A 186 -12.68 -3.98 -8.64
CA PRO A 186 -12.05 -3.17 -9.69
C PRO A 186 -11.37 -1.91 -9.10
N ASN A 187 -10.67 -2.08 -7.98
CA ASN A 187 -10.04 -1.01 -7.21
C ASN A 187 -8.55 -1.32 -7.08
N TRP A 188 -7.75 -0.55 -7.81
CA TRP A 188 -6.30 -0.61 -7.76
C TRP A 188 -5.74 0.64 -7.12
N PHE A 189 -4.50 0.53 -6.62
CA PHE A 189 -3.76 1.68 -6.15
C PHE A 189 -2.26 1.42 -6.20
N VAL A 190 -1.48 2.46 -6.47
CA VAL A 190 -0.03 2.43 -6.29
C VAL A 190 0.35 3.08 -4.97
N LEU A 191 1.41 2.56 -4.35
CA LEU A 191 2.07 3.15 -3.20
C LEU A 191 3.52 3.48 -3.55
N CYS A 192 3.96 4.68 -3.19
CA CYS A 192 5.35 5.11 -3.27
C CYS A 192 5.88 5.33 -1.84
N ARG A 193 6.80 4.48 -1.40
CA ARG A 193 7.47 4.57 -0.10
C ARG A 193 8.32 5.83 -0.04
N GLN A 194 8.16 6.59 1.03
CA GLN A 194 9.11 7.62 1.43
C GLN A 194 10.12 6.99 2.37
N ASP A 195 11.40 7.02 2.01
CA ASP A 195 12.46 6.59 2.92
C ASP A 195 12.51 7.55 4.13
N PRO A 196 12.75 7.04 5.36
CA PRO A 196 12.82 7.81 6.60
C PRO A 196 13.78 8.99 6.60
#